data_AF-A0A951B0R6-F1
#
_entry.id   AF-A0A951B0R6-F1
#
_cell.length_a   1.000
_cell.length_b   1.000
_cell.length_c   1.000
_cell.angle_alpha   90.00
_cell.angle_beta   90.00
_cell.angle_gamma   90.00
#
_symmetry.space_group_name_H-M   'P 1'
#
loop_
_entity.id
_entity.type
_entity.pdbx_description
1 polymer ?
#
loop_
_entity_poly.entity_id
_entity_poly.type
_entity_poly.pdbx_seq_one_letter_code
_entity_poly.pdbx_strand_id
1 'polypeptide(L)'
;MLRKTVAHENGHPVILVDSITKIEPGDDGAIIVSASHGGQSSGEFALAVPLAAVLFNDAGIGKEEAGVAALPMLDGRGTPACAVSHDSGRIGDAVDMWEHGTISRVNKEAANKGARTGMAVQEAVRTLAG
;
A
#
# COMPACT_ATOMS: atom_id res chain seq x y z
N MET A 1 -3.16 -16.08 7.35
CA MET A 1 -3.16 -14.77 6.66
C MET A 1 -4.03 -13.82 7.45
N LEU A 2 -3.40 -12.80 8.01
CA LEU A 2 -3.97 -11.71 8.79
C LEU A 2 -4.85 -10.79 7.94
N ARG A 3 -5.91 -10.29 8.57
CA ARG A 3 -6.62 -9.05 8.25
C ARG A 3 -6.95 -8.36 9.56
N LYS A 4 -6.54 -7.10 9.74
CA LYS A 4 -6.76 -6.36 10.99
C LYS A 4 -6.82 -4.86 10.76
N THR A 5 -7.88 -4.22 11.25
CA THR A 5 -7.92 -2.75 11.37
C THR A 5 -7.09 -2.31 12.56
N VAL A 6 -6.15 -1.39 12.35
CA VAL A 6 -5.19 -0.96 13.39
C VAL A 6 -5.32 0.51 13.77
N ALA A 7 -5.90 1.35 12.90
CA ALA A 7 -6.11 2.76 13.15
C ALA A 7 -7.28 3.30 12.31
N HIS A 8 -7.67 4.54 12.59
CA HIS A 8 -8.50 5.35 11.71
C HIS A 8 -7.79 6.70 11.53
N GLU A 9 -7.43 7.04 10.29
CA GLU A 9 -6.69 8.26 9.96
C GLU A 9 -7.58 9.16 9.10
N ASN A 10 -7.89 10.37 9.59
CA ASN A 10 -8.80 11.30 8.95
C ASN A 10 -10.15 10.68 8.49
N GLY A 11 -10.68 9.73 9.28
CA GLY A 11 -11.92 9.00 8.95
C GLY A 11 -11.75 7.78 8.05
N HIS A 12 -10.56 7.54 7.51
CA HIS A 12 -10.23 6.33 6.73
C HIS A 12 -9.77 5.19 7.66
N PRO A 13 -10.40 4.01 7.64
CA PRO A 13 -9.88 2.85 8.36
C PRO A 13 -8.55 2.41 7.76
N VAL A 14 -7.56 2.15 8.61
CA VAL A 14 -6.26 1.59 8.21
C VAL A 14 -6.27 0.09 8.46
N ILE A 15 -6.22 -0.68 7.39
CA ILE A 15 -6.38 -2.14 7.43
C ILE A 15 -5.09 -2.80 6.95
N LEU A 16 -4.52 -3.63 7.82
CA LEU A 16 -3.37 -4.46 7.52
C LEU A 16 -3.86 -5.79 6.94
N VAL A 17 -3.28 -6.22 5.82
CA VAL A 17 -3.56 -7.53 5.20
C VAL A 17 -2.28 -8.20 4.74
N ASP A 18 -2.09 -9.47 5.08
CA ASP A 18 -0.90 -10.22 4.60
C ASP A 18 -0.88 -10.40 3.08
N SER A 19 -2.07 -10.35 2.46
CA SER A 19 -2.25 -10.46 1.01
C SER A 19 -3.34 -9.50 0.56
N ILE A 20 -3.12 -8.81 -0.55
CA ILE A 20 -4.11 -7.91 -1.16
C ILE A 20 -5.41 -8.62 -1.52
N THR A 21 -5.38 -9.94 -1.74
CA THR A 21 -6.57 -10.76 -1.99
C THR A 21 -7.55 -10.83 -0.80
N LYS A 22 -7.20 -10.22 0.33
CA LYS A 22 -8.05 -10.10 1.53
C LYS A 22 -8.85 -8.81 1.61
N ILE A 23 -8.69 -7.90 0.66
CA ILE A 23 -9.60 -6.76 0.56
C ILE A 23 -11.00 -7.24 0.17
N GLU A 24 -12.01 -6.55 0.69
CA GLU A 24 -13.41 -6.86 0.51
C GLU A 24 -14.13 -5.65 -0.13
N PRO A 25 -15.27 -5.85 -0.81
CA PRO A 25 -16.06 -4.73 -1.32
C PRO A 25 -16.53 -3.72 -0.26
N GLY A 26 -16.45 -4.07 1.04
CA GLY A 26 -16.76 -3.17 2.15
C GLY A 26 -15.60 -2.28 2.59
N ASP A 27 -14.41 -2.40 1.99
CA ASP A 27 -13.22 -1.60 2.31
C ASP A 27 -13.19 -0.26 1.55
N ASP A 28 -14.33 0.21 1.06
CA ASP A 28 -14.49 1.50 0.38
C ASP A 28 -13.91 2.64 1.24
N GLY A 29 -13.02 3.43 0.64
CA GLY A 29 -12.34 4.52 1.33
C GLY A 29 -11.35 4.08 2.41
N ALA A 30 -11.01 2.80 2.54
CA ALA A 30 -9.95 2.36 3.45
C ALA A 30 -8.55 2.70 2.91
N ILE A 31 -7.59 2.80 3.83
CA ILE A 31 -6.17 2.75 3.52
C ILE A 31 -5.68 1.33 3.79
N ILE A 32 -5.26 0.64 2.74
CA ILE A 32 -4.79 -0.75 2.85
C ILE A 32 -3.27 -0.78 2.93
N VAL A 33 -2.73 -1.47 3.94
CA VAL A 33 -1.31 -1.82 4.00
C VAL A 33 -1.21 -3.32 3.74
N SER A 34 -0.81 -3.66 2.52
CA SER A 34 -0.70 -5.03 2.05
C SER A 34 0.74 -5.52 2.09
N ALA A 35 0.97 -6.67 2.73
CA ALA A 35 2.28 -7.29 2.73
C ALA A 35 2.57 -8.17 1.51
N SER A 36 1.66 -8.23 0.53
CA SER A 36 1.96 -8.83 -0.78
C SER A 36 2.69 -7.85 -1.69
N HIS A 37 3.33 -8.39 -2.74
CA HIS A 37 4.02 -7.58 -3.75
C HIS A 37 3.05 -6.64 -4.48
N GLY A 38 3.53 -5.48 -4.92
CA GLY A 38 2.79 -4.50 -5.73
C GLY A 38 2.79 -4.82 -7.23
N GLY A 39 2.70 -6.10 -7.61
CA GLY A 39 2.72 -6.52 -9.01
C GLY A 39 1.38 -6.30 -9.73
N GLN A 40 1.34 -6.56 -11.04
CA GLN A 40 0.15 -6.30 -11.86
C GLN A 40 -1.13 -6.97 -11.30
N SER A 41 -1.07 -8.25 -10.94
CA SER A 41 -2.21 -8.98 -10.36
C SER A 41 -2.70 -8.34 -9.06
N SER A 42 -1.78 -7.89 -8.19
CA SER A 42 -2.11 -7.16 -6.97
C SER A 42 -2.80 -5.83 -7.25
N GLY A 43 -2.36 -5.14 -8.31
CA GLY A 43 -2.99 -3.92 -8.81
C GLY A 43 -4.43 -4.16 -9.26
N GLU A 44 -4.71 -5.28 -9.96
CA GLU A 44 -6.07 -5.64 -10.38
C GLU A 44 -7.02 -5.84 -9.20
N PHE A 45 -6.57 -6.50 -8.12
CA PHE A 45 -7.35 -6.60 -6.89
C PHE A 45 -7.61 -5.21 -6.28
N ALA A 46 -6.55 -4.42 -6.07
CA ALA A 46 -6.68 -3.09 -5.46
C ALA A 46 -7.62 -2.15 -6.25
N LEU A 47 -7.64 -2.27 -7.58
CA LEU A 47 -8.50 -1.49 -8.47
C LEU A 47 -9.98 -1.91 -8.45
N ALA A 48 -10.29 -3.09 -7.92
CA ALA A 48 -11.67 -3.57 -7.81
C ALA A 48 -12.44 -2.91 -6.66
N VAL A 49 -11.75 -2.19 -5.77
CA VAL A 49 -12.33 -1.51 -4.61
C VAL A 49 -11.91 -0.04 -4.64
N PRO A 50 -12.80 0.94 -4.42
CA PRO A 50 -12.47 2.37 -4.35
C PRO A 50 -11.75 2.72 -3.03
N LEU A 51 -10.50 2.27 -2.90
CA LEU A 51 -9.64 2.55 -1.75
C LEU A 51 -9.22 4.02 -1.69
N ALA A 52 -9.01 4.55 -0.48
CA ALA A 52 -8.44 5.88 -0.29
C ALA A 52 -6.94 5.91 -0.61
N ALA A 53 -6.22 4.84 -0.25
CA ALA A 53 -4.85 4.59 -0.67
C ALA A 53 -4.48 3.12 -0.46
N VAL A 54 -3.39 2.67 -1.09
CA VAL A 54 -2.84 1.32 -0.87
C VAL A 54 -1.32 1.30 -0.85
N LEU A 55 -0.76 0.54 0.08
CA LEU A 55 0.66 0.28 0.20
C LEU A 55 0.92 -1.20 -0.06
N PHE A 56 1.95 -1.51 -0.84
CA PHE A 56 2.40 -2.88 -1.12
C PHE A 56 3.82 -3.12 -0.62
N ASN A 57 4.24 -4.37 -0.49
CA ASN A 57 5.66 -4.69 -0.44
C ASN A 57 6.27 -4.54 -1.85
N ASP A 58 7.49 -4.04 -1.96
CA ASP A 58 8.17 -3.90 -3.25
C ASP A 58 8.76 -5.21 -3.79
N ALA A 59 8.87 -6.24 -2.94
CA ALA A 59 9.34 -7.58 -3.27
C ALA A 59 10.67 -7.60 -4.03
N GLY A 60 11.59 -6.69 -3.70
CA GLY A 60 12.87 -6.56 -4.40
C GLY A 60 12.76 -5.88 -5.77
N ILE A 61 11.64 -5.23 -6.06
CA ILE A 61 11.28 -4.51 -7.30
C ILE A 61 11.15 -5.42 -8.53
N GLY A 62 12.00 -6.43 -8.68
CA GLY A 62 12.02 -7.33 -9.81
C GLY A 62 12.51 -6.68 -11.10
N LYS A 63 12.65 -7.49 -12.15
CA LYS A 63 13.02 -7.02 -13.49
C LYS A 63 11.94 -6.07 -14.01
N GLU A 64 12.34 -4.95 -14.60
CA GLU A 64 11.42 -3.98 -15.23
C GLU A 64 10.31 -3.49 -14.26
N GLU A 65 10.67 -3.32 -12.97
CA GLU A 65 9.75 -2.86 -11.92
C GLU A 65 8.51 -3.76 -11.68
N ALA A 66 8.60 -5.05 -12.03
CA ALA A 66 7.49 -6.00 -11.92
C ALA A 66 6.84 -6.10 -10.53
N GLY A 67 7.60 -5.92 -9.46
CA GLY A 67 7.16 -5.95 -8.06
C GLY A 67 6.40 -4.70 -7.61
N VAL A 68 6.42 -3.63 -8.41
CA VAL A 68 5.71 -2.36 -8.14
C VAL A 68 4.86 -1.89 -9.32
N ALA A 69 4.59 -2.77 -10.28
CA ALA A 69 3.79 -2.47 -11.48
C ALA A 69 2.36 -1.96 -11.18
N ALA A 70 1.81 -2.22 -9.98
CA ALA A 70 0.53 -1.69 -9.53
C ALA A 70 0.53 -0.16 -9.35
N LEU A 71 1.67 0.46 -9.02
CA LEU A 71 1.76 1.90 -8.76
C LEU A 71 1.29 2.74 -9.97
N PRO A 72 1.83 2.56 -11.20
CA PRO A 72 1.34 3.28 -12.37
C PRO A 72 -0.10 2.90 -12.76
N MET A 73 -0.55 1.67 -12.47
CA MET A 73 -1.94 1.26 -12.71
C MET A 73 -2.92 2.05 -11.85
N LEU A 74 -2.58 2.22 -10.57
CA LEU A 74 -3.37 2.96 -9.57
C LEU A 74 -3.33 4.47 -9.84
N ASP A 75 -2.17 5.00 -10.25
CA ASP A 75 -2.05 6.39 -10.73
C ASP A 75 -3.02 6.68 -11.88
N GLY A 76 -3.11 5.77 -12.86
CA GLY A 76 -4.03 5.90 -14.00
C GLY A 76 -5.51 5.95 -13.61
N ARG A 77 -5.84 5.64 -12.34
CA ARG A 77 -7.19 5.67 -11.77
C ARG A 77 -7.36 6.72 -10.67
N GLY A 78 -6.32 7.50 -10.38
CA GLY A 78 -6.37 8.54 -9.35
C GLY A 78 -6.22 8.00 -7.92
N THR A 79 -5.73 6.77 -7.75
CA THR A 79 -5.58 6.15 -6.42
C THR A 79 -4.14 6.31 -5.91
N PRO A 80 -3.92 7.00 -4.77
CA PRO A 80 -2.61 7.09 -4.14
C PRO A 80 -2.07 5.71 -3.75
N ALA A 81 -0.83 5.42 -4.16
CA ALA A 81 -0.18 4.17 -3.84
C ALA A 81 1.32 4.31 -3.56
N CYS A 82 1.81 3.50 -2.64
CA CYS A 82 3.23 3.39 -2.32
C CYS A 82 3.70 1.93 -2.33
N ALA A 83 5.01 1.74 -2.44
CA ALA A 83 5.66 0.47 -2.13
C ALA A 83 6.55 0.62 -0.90
N VAL A 84 6.61 -0.41 -0.08
CA VAL A 84 7.42 -0.54 1.13
C VAL A 84 8.63 -1.41 0.81
N SER A 85 9.81 -0.97 1.25
CA SER A 85 11.07 -1.67 1.03
C SER A 85 11.06 -3.05 1.70
N HIS A 86 11.28 -4.10 0.92
CA HIS A 86 11.49 -5.46 1.42
C HIS A 86 12.68 -5.59 2.40
N ASP A 87 13.64 -4.65 2.38
CA ASP A 87 14.75 -4.60 3.34
C ASP A 87 14.32 -4.12 4.74
N SER A 88 13.15 -3.49 4.85
CA SER A 88 12.63 -2.91 6.10
C SER A 88 11.33 -3.53 6.58
N GLY A 89 10.56 -4.14 5.68
CA GLY A 89 9.30 -4.79 5.99
C GLY A 89 9.19 -6.13 5.29
N ARG A 90 8.86 -7.17 6.04
CA ARG A 90 8.79 -8.55 5.56
C ARG A 90 7.59 -8.76 4.64
N ILE A 91 7.86 -9.35 3.48
CA ILE A 91 6.81 -9.80 2.57
C ILE A 91 5.95 -10.89 3.26
N GLY A 92 4.63 -10.75 3.16
CA GLY A 92 3.66 -11.65 3.78
C GLY A 92 3.38 -11.41 5.26
N ASP A 93 4.00 -10.40 5.90
CA ASP A 93 3.75 -10.01 7.29
C ASP A 93 3.38 -8.52 7.37
N ALA A 94 2.07 -8.24 7.42
CA ALA A 94 1.59 -6.86 7.41
C ALA A 94 1.83 -6.12 8.73
N VAL A 95 2.02 -6.83 9.85
CA VAL A 95 2.34 -6.19 11.14
C VAL A 95 3.78 -5.70 11.11
N ASP A 96 4.73 -6.54 10.67
CA ASP A 96 6.14 -6.15 10.53
C ASP A 96 6.29 -4.97 9.57
N MET A 97 5.62 -5.00 8.40
CA MET A 97 5.60 -3.86 7.48
C MET A 97 5.02 -2.59 8.10
N TRP A 98 3.98 -2.70 8.92
CA TRP A 98 3.38 -1.54 9.59
C TRP A 98 4.31 -0.93 10.65
N GLU A 99 5.01 -1.77 11.40
CA GLU A 99 5.84 -1.34 12.54
C GLU A 99 7.25 -0.90 12.12
N HIS A 100 7.80 -1.47 11.03
CA HIS A 100 9.20 -1.30 10.65
C HIS A 100 9.41 -0.83 9.21
N GLY A 101 8.37 -0.92 8.38
CA GLY A 101 8.48 -0.63 6.96
C GLY A 101 8.82 0.83 6.66
N THR A 102 9.61 1.00 5.60
CA THR A 102 9.95 2.29 5.01
C THR A 102 9.52 2.33 3.54
N ILE A 103 9.05 3.47 3.06
CA ILE A 103 8.58 3.63 1.69
C ILE A 103 9.76 3.58 0.72
N SER A 104 9.73 2.68 -0.28
CA SER A 104 10.73 2.58 -1.34
C SER A 104 10.31 3.26 -2.64
N ARG A 105 9.00 3.27 -2.94
CA ARG A 105 8.42 3.92 -4.13
C ARG A 105 7.13 4.63 -3.78
N VAL A 106 6.85 5.70 -4.51
CA VAL A 106 5.61 6.46 -4.44
C VAL A 106 5.11 6.69 -5.87
N ASN A 107 3.81 6.53 -6.08
CA ASN A 107 3.17 6.94 -7.32
C ASN A 107 2.89 8.46 -7.30
N LYS A 108 2.46 9.02 -8.43
CA LYS A 108 2.23 10.46 -8.57
C LYS A 108 1.13 10.95 -7.63
N GLU A 109 0.03 10.22 -7.51
CA GLU A 109 -1.08 10.62 -6.64
C GLU A 109 -0.69 10.62 -5.15
N ALA A 110 0.09 9.63 -4.72
CA ALA A 110 0.68 9.62 -3.38
C ALA A 110 1.66 10.78 -3.16
N ALA A 111 2.51 11.07 -4.15
CA ALA A 111 3.45 12.18 -4.08
C ALA A 111 2.75 13.55 -4.00
N ASN A 112 1.62 13.73 -4.70
CA ASN A 112 0.79 14.94 -4.62
C ASN A 112 0.21 15.16 -3.21
N LYS A 113 -0.12 14.07 -2.50
CA LYS A 113 -0.52 14.13 -1.08
C LYS A 113 0.65 14.33 -0.12
N GLY A 114 1.88 14.32 -0.62
CA GLY A 114 3.10 14.58 0.15
C GLY A 114 3.88 13.34 0.58
N ALA A 115 3.45 12.13 0.18
CA ALA A 115 4.21 10.91 0.47
C ALA A 115 5.57 10.93 -0.24
N ARG A 116 6.62 10.43 0.42
CA ARG A 116 7.97 10.36 -0.13
C ARG A 116 8.67 9.05 0.22
N THR A 117 9.59 8.63 -0.64
CA THR A 117 10.55 7.55 -0.33
C THR A 117 11.32 7.89 0.94
N GLY A 118 11.56 6.88 1.78
CA GLY A 118 12.24 6.99 3.07
C GLY A 118 11.32 7.29 4.26
N MET A 119 10.05 7.66 4.04
CA MET A 119 9.08 7.79 5.13
C MET A 119 8.83 6.44 5.81
N ALA A 120 8.56 6.46 7.12
CA ALA A 120 8.01 5.31 7.81
C ALA A 120 6.58 5.03 7.30
N VAL A 121 6.16 3.77 7.25
CA VAL A 121 4.81 3.38 6.76
C VAL A 121 3.69 4.14 7.50
N GLN A 122 3.79 4.27 8.82
CA GLN A 122 2.78 4.99 9.61
C GLN A 122 2.74 6.50 9.33
N GLU A 123 3.87 7.10 8.96
CA GLU A 123 3.93 8.51 8.53
C GLU A 123 3.32 8.67 7.13
N ALA A 124 3.65 7.77 6.21
CA ALA A 124 3.07 7.76 4.87
C ALA A 124 1.55 7.58 4.93
N VAL A 125 1.03 6.67 5.75
CA VAL A 125 -0.41 6.46 5.92
C VAL A 125 -1.12 7.72 6.44
N ARG A 126 -0.56 8.40 7.45
CA ARG A 126 -1.09 9.68 7.92
C ARG A 126 -1.08 10.76 6.84
N THR A 127 -0.03 10.80 6.03
CA THR A 127 0.10 11.73 4.90
C THR A 127 -0.95 11.46 3.81
N LEU A 128 -1.20 10.18 3.51
CA LEU A 128 -2.16 9.75 2.48
C LEU A 128 -3.62 9.96 2.92
N ALA A 129 -3.88 9.96 4.22
CA ALA A 129 -5.20 10.22 4.79
C ALA A 129 -5.62 11.70 4.70
N GLY A 130 -4.68 12.64 4.60
CA GLY A 130 -4.93 14.07 4.41
C GLY A 130 -5.42 14.41 3.01
#